data_AF-A0A669ENE8-F1
#
_entry.id   AF-A0A669ENE8-F1
#
_cell.length_a   1.000
_cell.length_b   1.000
_cell.length_c   1.000
_cell.angle_alpha   90.00
_cell.angle_beta   90.00
_cell.angle_gamma   90.00
#
_symmetry.space_group_name_H-M   'P 1'
#
loop_
_entity.id
_entity.type
_entity.pdbx_description
1 polymer ?
#
loop_
_entity_poly.entity_id
_entity_poly.type
_entity_poly.pdbx_seq_one_letter_code
_entity_poly.pdbx_strand_id
1 'polypeptide(L)'
;IEVASNTLINTFPRAPSTSDSIRIKCREMLASALQTGDDYIAIGADCDELGAQIEEYILYIIIMYTLLIPNTDMKYKNRVRSRISNLKDMKNPNLRRTVLCGSVTPERMAKMTAEEMASDELKEMRKNLTKEAVRDHQMATTGGTQTDLFTCGKCKGKSCTYTQVQTRSADEPMTTFVFCNECGNRWKVCALMQVLLSQSCSALACRLPSSIRLKLQR
;
A
#
# COMPACT_ATOMS: atom_id res chain seq x y z
N ILE A 1 -28.72 15.74 -50.86
CA ILE A 1 -27.59 15.15 -50.10
C ILE A 1 -28.03 15.15 -48.66
N GLU A 2 -28.69 14.06 -48.26
CA GLU A 2 -29.15 13.85 -46.89
C GLU A 2 -27.92 13.47 -46.06
N VAL A 3 -27.56 14.30 -45.08
CA VAL A 3 -26.50 13.98 -44.14
C VAL A 3 -27.15 13.23 -42.99
N ALA A 4 -26.92 11.92 -42.97
CA ALA A 4 -27.35 11.03 -41.89
C ALA A 4 -26.77 11.53 -40.56
N SER A 5 -27.65 12.02 -39.69
CA SER A 5 -27.34 12.31 -38.30
C SER A 5 -27.03 11.00 -37.60
N ASN A 6 -25.74 10.76 -37.35
CA ASN A 6 -25.24 9.55 -36.73
C ASN A 6 -26.04 9.16 -35.49
N THR A 7 -26.60 7.96 -35.56
CA THR A 7 -27.35 7.24 -34.55
C THR A 7 -26.69 7.36 -33.19
N LEU A 8 -27.38 8.06 -32.30
CA LEU A 8 -27.22 8.08 -30.86
C LEU A 8 -26.89 6.68 -30.34
N ILE A 9 -25.77 6.55 -29.62
CA ILE A 9 -25.48 5.39 -28.77
C ILE A 9 -26.52 5.43 -27.66
N ASN A 10 -27.73 4.91 -27.95
CA ASN A 10 -28.78 4.72 -26.97
C ASN A 10 -28.40 3.50 -26.12
N THR A 11 -27.67 3.75 -25.04
CA THR A 11 -27.45 2.77 -23.98
C THR A 11 -28.80 2.48 -23.29
N PHE A 12 -29.51 1.47 -23.80
CA PHE A 12 -30.67 0.87 -23.12
C PHE A 12 -30.21 0.02 -21.92
N PRO A 13 -30.96 -0.02 -20.79
CA PRO A 13 -32.25 0.62 -20.54
C PRO A 13 -32.11 2.00 -19.90
N ARG A 14 -33.03 2.91 -20.27
CA ARG A 14 -33.20 4.22 -19.64
C ARG A 14 -33.51 4.05 -18.15
N ALA A 15 -32.85 4.85 -17.30
CA ALA A 15 -33.05 4.80 -15.86
C ALA A 15 -34.51 5.17 -15.51
N PRO A 16 -35.19 4.40 -14.64
CA PRO A 16 -36.54 4.75 -14.22
C PRO A 16 -36.57 6.12 -13.52
N SER A 17 -37.63 6.88 -13.77
CA SER A 17 -37.89 8.14 -13.09
C SER A 17 -38.12 7.90 -11.60
N THR A 18 -37.43 8.64 -10.74
CA THR A 18 -37.58 8.56 -9.28
C THR A 18 -38.37 9.76 -8.76
N SER A 19 -39.25 9.54 -7.78
CA SER A 19 -40.03 10.60 -7.09
C SER A 19 -39.38 11.09 -5.79
N ASP A 20 -38.31 10.41 -5.33
CA ASP A 20 -37.61 10.75 -4.09
C ASP A 20 -36.69 11.97 -4.29
N SER A 21 -36.92 13.02 -3.49
CA SER A 21 -36.17 14.29 -3.56
C SER A 21 -34.67 14.12 -3.31
N ILE A 22 -34.26 13.19 -2.44
CA ILE A 22 -32.84 12.89 -2.17
C ILE A 22 -32.22 12.24 -3.41
N ARG A 23 -32.93 11.29 -4.02
CA ARG A 23 -32.44 10.58 -5.21
C ARG A 23 -32.33 11.51 -6.40
N ILE A 24 -33.32 12.37 -6.62
CA ILE A 24 -33.26 13.43 -7.64
C ILE A 24 -32.02 14.29 -7.41
N LYS A 25 -31.78 14.74 -6.18
CA LYS A 25 -30.59 15.56 -5.89
C LYS A 25 -29.28 14.81 -6.12
N CYS A 26 -29.22 13.52 -5.80
CA CYS A 26 -28.05 12.68 -6.09
C CYS A 26 -27.78 12.58 -7.60
N ARG A 27 -28.83 12.41 -8.42
CA ARG A 27 -28.70 12.37 -9.89
C ARG A 27 -28.17 13.68 -10.45
N GLU A 28 -28.74 14.81 -10.03
CA GLU A 28 -28.24 16.15 -10.42
C GLU A 28 -26.76 16.33 -10.06
N MET A 29 -26.36 15.92 -8.86
CA MET A 29 -24.96 16.04 -8.42
C MET A 29 -24.01 15.12 -9.20
N LEU A 30 -24.47 13.94 -9.61
CA LEU A 30 -23.72 13.03 -10.47
C LEU A 30 -23.61 13.58 -11.90
N ALA A 31 -24.69 14.10 -12.47
CA ALA A 31 -24.68 14.74 -13.79
C ALA A 31 -23.72 15.94 -13.82
N SER A 32 -23.77 16.80 -12.79
CA SER A 32 -22.82 17.91 -12.62
C SER A 32 -21.37 17.45 -12.49
N ALA A 33 -21.11 16.28 -11.89
CA ALA A 33 -19.76 15.71 -11.83
C ALA A 33 -19.27 15.24 -13.20
N LEU A 34 -20.15 14.65 -14.01
CA LEU A 34 -19.86 14.21 -15.38
C LEU A 34 -19.65 15.38 -16.34
N GLN A 35 -20.30 16.52 -16.09
CA GLN A 35 -20.13 17.75 -16.87
C GLN A 35 -18.82 18.50 -16.56
N THR A 36 -18.03 18.04 -15.59
CA THR A 36 -16.77 18.71 -15.23
C THR A 36 -15.79 18.66 -16.41
N GLY A 37 -15.22 19.80 -16.81
CA GLY A 37 -14.18 19.87 -17.83
C GLY A 37 -14.65 19.67 -19.27
N ASP A 38 -15.96 19.77 -19.54
CA ASP A 38 -16.58 19.84 -20.88
C ASP A 38 -16.29 18.65 -21.82
N ASP A 39 -15.68 17.57 -21.31
CA ASP A 39 -15.37 16.36 -22.08
C ASP A 39 -16.63 15.70 -22.67
N TYR A 40 -17.78 15.87 -22.01
CA TYR A 40 -19.07 15.33 -22.45
C TYR A 40 -19.56 15.95 -23.77
N ILE A 41 -19.16 17.19 -24.07
CA ILE A 41 -19.54 17.89 -25.31
C ILE A 41 -18.85 17.23 -26.50
N ALA A 42 -17.56 16.91 -26.36
CA ALA A 42 -16.78 16.26 -27.40
C ALA A 42 -17.24 14.81 -27.67
N ILE A 43 -17.70 14.12 -26.63
CA ILE A 43 -18.16 12.72 -26.71
C ILE A 43 -19.64 12.65 -27.15
N GLY A 44 -20.44 13.70 -26.89
CA GLY A 44 -21.87 13.72 -27.16
C GLY A 44 -22.69 12.85 -26.21
N ALA A 45 -22.21 12.64 -24.98
CA ALA A 45 -22.87 11.80 -23.98
C ALA A 45 -23.93 12.58 -23.18
N ASP A 46 -25.07 11.94 -22.91
CA ASP A 46 -26.11 12.47 -22.04
C ASP A 46 -25.73 12.25 -20.56
N CYS A 47 -25.20 13.29 -19.92
CA CYS A 47 -24.77 13.26 -18.52
C CYS A 47 -25.91 13.05 -17.53
N ASP A 48 -27.12 13.51 -17.84
CA ASP A 48 -28.28 13.39 -16.96
C ASP A 48 -28.75 11.93 -16.93
N GLU A 49 -28.82 11.31 -18.11
CA GLU A 49 -29.14 9.89 -18.24
C GLU A 49 -28.07 9.00 -17.59
N LEU A 50 -26.79 9.26 -17.87
CA LEU A 50 -25.69 8.48 -17.27
C LEU A 50 -25.67 8.63 -15.74
N GLY A 51 -25.89 9.84 -15.22
CA GLY A 51 -26.00 10.09 -13.78
C GLY A 51 -27.16 9.32 -13.14
N ALA A 52 -28.31 9.25 -13.82
CA ALA A 52 -29.47 8.48 -13.38
C ALA A 52 -29.18 6.97 -13.38
N GLN A 53 -28.54 6.44 -14.41
CA GLN A 53 -28.17 5.02 -14.48
C GLN A 53 -27.19 4.64 -13.37
N ILE A 54 -26.14 5.43 -13.14
CA ILE A 54 -25.17 5.19 -12.07
C ILE A 54 -25.86 5.16 -10.70
N GLU A 55 -26.77 6.11 -10.44
CA GLU A 55 -27.53 6.15 -9.18
C GLU A 55 -28.40 4.91 -8.98
N GLU A 56 -29.11 4.48 -10.02
CA GLU A 56 -29.95 3.27 -9.98
C GLU A 56 -29.13 2.02 -9.68
N TYR A 57 -27.98 1.84 -10.33
CA TYR A 57 -27.10 0.70 -10.03
C TYR A 57 -26.54 0.76 -8.60
N ILE A 58 -26.23 1.95 -8.07
CA ILE A 58 -25.81 2.10 -6.68
C ILE A 58 -26.94 1.66 -5.74
N LEU A 59 -28.18 2.09 -6.00
CA LEU A 59 -29.33 1.70 -5.20
C LEU A 59 -29.60 0.19 -5.27
N TYR A 60 -29.55 -0.39 -6.48
CA TYR A 60 -29.69 -1.83 -6.68
C TYR A 60 -28.63 -2.64 -5.90
N ILE A 61 -27.37 -2.22 -5.95
CA ILE A 61 -26.27 -2.80 -5.17
C ILE A 61 -26.63 -2.79 -3.68
N ILE A 62 -27.01 -1.62 -3.13
CA ILE A 62 -27.31 -1.50 -1.71
C ILE A 62 -28.49 -2.38 -1.30
N ILE A 63 -29.55 -2.46 -2.10
CA ILE A 63 -30.71 -3.32 -1.86
C ILE A 63 -30.31 -4.80 -1.88
N MET A 64 -29.53 -5.21 -2.90
CA MET A 64 -29.09 -6.60 -3.06
C MET A 64 -28.22 -7.08 -1.89
N TYR A 65 -27.30 -6.23 -1.41
CA TYR A 65 -26.41 -6.59 -0.28
C TYR A 65 -27.11 -6.53 1.09
N THR A 66 -28.18 -5.75 1.23
CA THR A 66 -28.82 -5.51 2.54
C THR A 66 -30.07 -6.36 2.76
N LEU A 67 -30.62 -7.01 1.72
CA LEU A 67 -31.79 -7.90 1.81
C LEU A 67 -33.00 -7.24 2.52
N LEU A 68 -33.07 -5.91 2.52
CA LEU A 68 -34.10 -5.13 3.21
C LEU A 68 -34.40 -3.82 2.45
N ILE A 69 -35.61 -3.33 2.69
CA ILE A 69 -36.33 -2.17 2.13
C ILE A 69 -35.42 -1.06 1.56
N PRO A 70 -35.72 -0.51 0.36
CA PRO A 70 -35.00 0.62 -0.21
C PRO A 70 -34.99 1.78 0.78
N ASN A 71 -33.82 2.08 1.34
CA ASN A 71 -33.62 3.23 2.21
C ASN A 71 -32.47 4.07 1.66
N THR A 72 -32.68 5.39 1.63
CA THR A 72 -31.65 6.39 1.35
C THR A 72 -30.71 6.56 2.56
N ASP A 73 -30.10 5.44 2.95
CA ASP A 73 -29.24 5.31 4.12
C ASP A 73 -27.90 6.04 3.95
N MET A 74 -27.18 6.25 5.05
CA MET A 74 -25.85 6.84 5.07
C MET A 74 -24.88 6.08 4.15
N LYS A 75 -24.99 4.74 4.06
CA LYS A 75 -24.16 3.93 3.15
C LYS A 75 -24.39 4.28 1.67
N TYR A 76 -25.64 4.49 1.26
CA TYR A 76 -26.00 4.94 -0.08
C TYR A 76 -25.40 6.33 -0.36
N LYS A 77 -25.63 7.30 0.55
CA LYS A 77 -25.11 8.66 0.41
C LYS A 77 -23.58 8.69 0.34
N ASN A 78 -22.90 7.88 1.16
CA ASN A 78 -21.44 7.76 1.14
C ASN A 78 -20.95 7.21 -0.20
N ARG A 79 -21.63 6.21 -0.78
CA ARG A 79 -21.28 5.65 -2.08
C ARG A 79 -21.42 6.69 -3.19
N VAL A 80 -22.54 7.41 -3.22
CA VAL A 80 -22.78 8.51 -4.19
C VAL A 80 -21.71 9.59 -4.06
N ARG A 81 -21.43 10.09 -2.84
CA ARG A 81 -20.39 11.11 -2.61
C ARG A 81 -19.01 10.65 -3.06
N SER A 82 -18.67 9.37 -2.83
CA SER A 82 -17.41 8.80 -3.31
C SER A 82 -17.31 8.85 -4.83
N ARG A 83 -18.37 8.48 -5.56
CA ARG A 83 -18.39 8.56 -7.03
C ARG A 83 -18.27 9.98 -7.54
N ILE A 84 -18.99 10.92 -6.93
CA ILE A 84 -18.92 12.34 -7.28
C ILE A 84 -17.49 12.87 -7.12
N SER A 85 -16.83 12.58 -6.00
CA SER A 85 -15.46 13.04 -5.74
C SER A 85 -14.46 12.49 -6.77
N ASN A 86 -14.58 11.20 -7.13
CA ASN A 86 -13.71 10.59 -8.13
C ASN A 86 -13.95 11.13 -9.55
N LEU A 87 -15.21 11.40 -9.92
CA LEU A 87 -15.55 11.97 -11.25
C LEU A 87 -15.14 13.45 -11.38
N LYS A 88 -15.15 14.19 -10.27
CA LYS A 88 -14.71 15.59 -10.19
C LYS A 88 -13.20 15.74 -10.07
N ASP A 89 -12.44 14.66 -9.95
CA ASP A 89 -10.99 14.75 -9.79
C ASP A 89 -10.34 15.31 -11.06
N MET A 90 -9.79 16.52 -10.96
CA MET A 90 -9.11 17.19 -12.06
C MET A 90 -7.77 16.54 -12.40
N LYS A 91 -7.17 15.79 -11.47
CA LYS A 91 -5.91 15.08 -11.69
C LYS A 91 -6.10 13.82 -12.52
N ASN A 92 -7.33 13.29 -12.61
CA ASN A 92 -7.64 12.10 -13.37
C ASN A 92 -8.87 12.29 -14.29
N PRO A 93 -8.75 13.14 -15.35
CA PRO A 93 -9.84 13.32 -16.31
C PRO A 93 -10.12 12.05 -17.13
N ASN A 94 -9.15 11.14 -17.23
CA ASN A 94 -9.28 9.90 -17.99
C ASN A 94 -10.39 9.00 -17.44
N LEU A 95 -10.57 8.92 -16.12
CA LEU A 95 -11.67 8.15 -15.52
C LEU A 95 -13.03 8.65 -16.05
N ARG A 96 -13.26 9.96 -16.00
CA ARG A 96 -14.50 10.58 -16.47
C ARG A 96 -14.71 10.34 -17.98
N ARG A 97 -13.68 10.55 -18.81
CA ARG A 97 -13.74 10.27 -20.25
C ARG A 97 -14.08 8.82 -20.54
N THR A 98 -13.50 7.88 -19.80
CA THR A 98 -13.74 6.44 -19.96
C THR A 98 -15.19 6.06 -19.63
N VAL A 99 -15.79 6.73 -18.62
CA VAL A 99 -17.22 6.58 -18.29
C VAL A 99 -18.11 7.21 -19.37
N LEU A 100 -17.80 8.43 -19.82
CA LEU A 100 -18.56 9.13 -20.86
C LEU A 100 -18.55 8.39 -22.21
N CYS A 101 -17.41 7.81 -22.59
CA CYS A 101 -17.29 6.96 -23.80
C CYS A 101 -17.91 5.57 -23.64
N GLY A 102 -18.48 5.22 -22.48
CA GLY A 102 -19.10 3.91 -22.23
C GLY A 102 -18.11 2.74 -22.08
N SER A 103 -16.81 2.98 -22.06
CA SER A 103 -15.79 1.94 -21.80
C SER A 103 -15.88 1.38 -20.38
N VAL A 104 -16.31 2.21 -19.43
CA VAL A 104 -16.75 1.76 -18.10
C VAL A 104 -18.27 1.89 -18.05
N THR A 105 -18.96 0.75 -17.89
CA THR A 105 -20.41 0.72 -17.78
C THR A 105 -20.89 1.35 -16.46
N PRO A 106 -22.11 1.92 -16.41
CA PRO A 106 -22.68 2.47 -15.18
C PRO A 106 -22.74 1.45 -14.03
N GLU A 107 -23.01 0.18 -14.35
CA GLU A 107 -22.98 -0.92 -13.38
C GLU A 107 -21.58 -1.12 -12.79
N ARG A 108 -20.55 -1.17 -13.65
CA ARG A 108 -19.16 -1.32 -13.20
C ARG A 108 -18.75 -0.11 -12.38
N MET A 109 -19.10 1.10 -12.81
CA MET A 109 -18.84 2.33 -12.06
C MET A 109 -19.47 2.27 -10.67
N ALA A 110 -20.70 1.76 -10.54
CA ALA A 110 -21.36 1.60 -9.25
C ALA A 110 -20.65 0.58 -8.34
N LYS A 111 -20.07 -0.49 -8.89
CA LYS A 111 -19.37 -1.56 -8.14
C LYS A 111 -17.92 -1.23 -7.75
N MET A 112 -17.17 -0.55 -8.63
CA MET A 112 -15.71 -0.32 -8.48
C MET A 112 -15.29 0.25 -7.12
N THR A 113 -14.13 -0.16 -6.61
CA THR A 113 -13.60 0.39 -5.34
C THR A 113 -12.93 1.76 -5.54
N ALA A 114 -12.71 2.49 -4.45
CA ALA A 114 -11.99 3.77 -4.51
C ALA A 114 -10.54 3.61 -5.00
N GLU A 115 -9.94 2.44 -4.77
CA GLU A 115 -8.61 2.10 -5.25
C GLU A 115 -8.60 1.86 -6.76
N GLU A 116 -9.61 1.17 -7.27
CA GLU A 116 -9.77 0.89 -8.70
C GLU A 116 -10.16 2.12 -9.53
N MET A 117 -10.74 3.16 -8.92
CA MET A 117 -11.06 4.43 -9.59
C MET A 117 -9.88 5.42 -9.60
N ALA A 118 -8.83 5.20 -8.82
CA ALA A 118 -7.67 6.09 -8.78
C ALA A 118 -6.93 6.14 -10.13
N SER A 119 -6.07 7.14 -10.32
CA SER A 119 -5.21 7.22 -11.51
C SER A 119 -4.29 5.99 -11.60
N ASP A 120 -3.91 5.62 -12.82
CA ASP A 120 -3.08 4.44 -13.04
C ASP A 120 -1.68 4.58 -12.42
N GLU A 121 -1.13 5.80 -12.41
CA GLU A 121 0.11 6.13 -11.69
C GLU A 121 -0.03 5.90 -10.19
N LEU A 122 -1.12 6.38 -9.57
CA LEU A 122 -1.32 6.24 -8.14
C LEU A 122 -1.62 4.79 -7.75
N LYS A 123 -2.32 4.04 -8.60
CA LYS A 123 -2.51 2.60 -8.43
C LYS A 123 -1.19 1.86 -8.45
N GLU A 124 -0.31 2.17 -9.41
CA GLU A 124 0.98 1.49 -9.52
C GLU A 124 1.90 1.87 -8.34
N MET A 125 1.91 3.15 -7.94
CA MET A 125 2.62 3.59 -6.75
C MET A 125 2.15 2.85 -5.49
N ARG A 126 0.84 2.75 -5.26
CA ARG A 126 0.28 2.01 -4.13
C ARG A 126 0.66 0.54 -4.17
N LYS A 127 0.56 -0.11 -5.34
CA LYS A 127 0.98 -1.51 -5.52
C LYS A 127 2.46 -1.69 -5.21
N ASN A 128 3.32 -0.78 -5.65
CA ASN A 128 4.75 -0.87 -5.37
C ASN A 128 5.04 -0.68 -3.87
N LEU A 129 4.43 0.33 -3.23
CA LEU A 129 4.58 0.56 -1.79
C LEU A 129 4.07 -0.62 -0.96
N THR A 130 2.94 -1.22 -1.32
CA THR A 130 2.43 -2.42 -0.63
C THR A 130 3.38 -3.60 -0.82
N LYS A 131 3.91 -3.81 -2.03
CA LYS A 131 4.91 -4.86 -2.29
C LYS A 131 6.19 -4.63 -1.50
N GLU A 132 6.67 -3.39 -1.43
CA GLU A 132 7.86 -3.01 -0.66
C GLU A 132 7.65 -3.19 0.82
N ALA A 133 6.53 -2.75 1.37
CA ALA A 133 6.17 -2.97 2.76
C ALA A 133 6.13 -4.47 3.08
N VAL A 134 5.49 -5.29 2.24
CA VAL A 134 5.44 -6.75 2.44
C VAL A 134 6.85 -7.35 2.41
N ARG A 135 7.71 -6.93 1.47
CA ARG A 135 9.10 -7.39 1.43
C ARG A 135 9.87 -7.01 2.68
N ASP A 136 9.76 -5.76 3.13
CA ASP A 136 10.48 -5.26 4.29
C ASP A 136 10.07 -6.01 5.57
N HIS A 137 8.77 -6.26 5.74
CA HIS A 137 8.26 -7.04 6.88
C HIS A 137 8.72 -8.50 6.86
N GLN A 138 8.91 -9.10 5.68
CA GLN A 138 9.44 -10.47 5.55
C GLN A 138 10.95 -10.56 5.80
N MET A 139 11.68 -9.45 5.63
CA MET A 139 13.13 -9.38 5.75
C MET A 139 13.60 -8.98 7.14
N ALA A 140 12.74 -9.05 8.17
CA ALA A 140 13.11 -8.82 9.57
C ALA A 140 14.30 -9.72 9.95
N THR A 141 15.49 -9.17 9.77
CA THR A 141 16.74 -9.88 9.91
C THR A 141 16.92 -10.08 11.41
N THR A 142 17.21 -11.31 11.85
CA THR A 142 17.45 -11.58 13.27
C THR A 142 18.53 -10.64 13.79
N GLY A 143 18.14 -9.73 14.69
CA GLY A 143 19.01 -8.67 15.17
C GLY A 143 20.30 -9.20 15.79
N GLY A 144 21.41 -8.53 15.48
CA GLY A 144 22.74 -8.77 16.05
C GLY A 144 23.84 -8.43 15.05
N THR A 145 25.09 -8.42 15.52
CA THR A 145 26.26 -8.12 14.68
C THR A 145 26.78 -9.40 14.03
N GLN A 146 26.82 -9.44 12.70
CA GLN A 146 27.39 -10.57 11.95
C GLN A 146 28.91 -10.60 12.11
N THR A 147 29.45 -11.78 12.37
CA THR A 147 30.89 -12.00 12.57
C THR A 147 31.34 -13.38 12.14
N ASP A 148 32.56 -13.45 11.63
CA ASP A 148 33.25 -14.71 11.30
C ASP A 148 34.19 -15.21 12.42
N LEU A 149 34.13 -14.58 13.61
CA LEU A 149 35.01 -14.90 14.73
C LEU A 149 34.69 -16.26 15.36
N PHE A 150 33.47 -16.75 15.21
CA PHE A 150 32.99 -17.99 15.82
C PHE A 150 32.74 -19.05 14.75
N THR A 151 33.25 -20.26 14.98
CA THR A 151 32.96 -21.43 14.14
C THR A 151 31.88 -22.28 14.80
N CYS A 152 30.82 -22.61 14.07
CA CYS A 152 29.72 -23.39 14.62
C CYS A 152 30.11 -24.85 14.84
N GLY A 153 29.84 -25.41 16.02
CA GLY A 153 30.14 -26.81 16.33
C GLY A 153 29.32 -27.85 15.54
N LYS A 154 28.16 -27.45 14.96
CA LYS A 154 27.29 -28.37 14.20
C LYS A 154 27.58 -28.37 12.70
N CYS A 155 27.50 -27.22 12.04
CA CYS A 155 27.71 -27.11 10.59
C CYS A 155 29.15 -26.74 10.19
N LYS A 156 30.01 -26.36 11.15
CA LYS A 156 31.37 -25.85 10.91
C LYS A 156 31.44 -24.56 10.07
N GLY A 157 30.30 -23.94 9.78
CA GLY A 157 30.23 -22.61 9.16
C GLY A 157 30.69 -21.50 10.10
N LYS A 158 31.13 -20.39 9.50
CA LYS A 158 31.61 -19.19 10.22
C LYS A 158 30.58 -18.05 10.26
N SER A 159 29.49 -18.15 9.49
CA SER A 159 28.40 -17.17 9.50
C SER A 159 27.63 -17.21 10.82
N CYS A 160 28.09 -16.43 11.79
CA CYS A 160 27.54 -16.34 13.14
C CYS A 160 27.18 -14.89 13.49
N THR A 161 26.07 -14.71 14.18
CA THR A 161 25.62 -13.42 14.73
C THR A 161 25.83 -13.44 16.24
N TYR A 162 26.47 -12.40 16.80
CA TYR A 162 26.64 -12.28 18.25
C TYR A 162 25.83 -11.11 18.83
N THR A 163 25.35 -11.29 20.06
CA THR A 163 24.68 -10.25 20.84
C THR A 163 25.21 -10.29 22.27
N GLN A 164 25.67 -9.15 22.76
CA GLN A 164 26.15 -9.00 24.14
C GLN A 164 25.01 -8.53 25.04
N VAL A 165 24.72 -9.29 26.08
CA VAL A 165 23.68 -8.94 27.06
C VAL A 165 24.25 -9.10 28.46
N GLN A 166 24.07 -8.07 29.29
CA GLN A 166 24.37 -8.16 30.71
C GLN A 166 23.24 -8.95 31.39
N THR A 167 23.48 -10.22 31.70
CA THR A 167 22.48 -11.13 32.28
C THR A 167 22.63 -11.33 33.79
N ARG A 168 23.62 -10.66 34.40
CA ARG A 168 24.09 -10.85 35.79
C ARG A 168 24.36 -9.47 36.42
N SER A 169 24.67 -9.45 37.72
CA SER A 169 25.01 -8.24 38.48
C SER A 169 26.15 -7.43 37.83
N ALA A 170 26.27 -6.16 38.19
CA ALA A 170 27.26 -5.24 37.61
C ALA A 170 28.73 -5.70 37.75
N ASP A 171 29.02 -6.56 38.74
CA ASP A 171 30.36 -7.09 39.00
C ASP A 171 30.75 -8.25 38.06
N GLU A 172 29.82 -8.79 37.25
CA GLU A 172 30.11 -9.82 36.27
C GLU A 172 30.19 -9.23 34.84
N PRO A 173 31.18 -9.64 34.03
CA PRO A 173 31.32 -9.15 32.66
C PRO A 173 30.13 -9.58 31.79
N MET A 174 29.86 -8.81 30.72
CA MET A 174 28.75 -9.10 29.80
C MET A 174 28.81 -10.52 29.21
N THR A 175 27.64 -11.17 29.07
CA THR A 175 27.55 -12.49 28.44
C THR A 175 27.38 -12.32 26.93
N THR A 176 28.21 -12.99 26.14
CA THR A 176 28.07 -13.01 24.68
C THR A 176 27.23 -14.22 24.26
N PHE A 177 26.11 -13.97 23.59
CA PHE A 177 25.27 -14.99 22.95
C PHE A 177 25.64 -15.08 21.48
N VAL A 178 25.92 -16.28 20.97
CA VAL A 178 26.24 -16.52 19.56
C VAL A 178 25.15 -17.37 18.94
N PHE A 179 24.72 -16.99 17.75
CA PHE A 179 23.72 -17.67 16.93
C PHE A 179 24.33 -17.97 15.56
N CYS A 180 24.29 -19.22 15.12
CA CYS A 180 24.74 -19.60 13.77
C CYS A 180 23.60 -19.40 12.77
N ASN A 181 23.83 -18.60 11.73
CA ASN A 181 22.83 -18.24 10.73
C ASN A 181 22.51 -19.41 9.77
N GLU A 182 23.41 -20.38 9.64
CA GLU A 182 23.25 -21.51 8.71
C GLU A 182 22.44 -22.68 9.29
N CYS A 183 22.66 -23.02 10.57
CA CYS A 183 22.03 -24.19 11.21
C CYS A 183 21.13 -23.85 12.41
N GLY A 184 21.00 -22.56 12.75
CA GLY A 184 20.17 -22.10 13.88
C GLY A 184 20.70 -22.46 15.27
N ASN A 185 21.93 -22.97 15.37
CA ASN A 185 22.52 -23.33 16.66
C ASN A 185 22.82 -22.08 17.49
N ARG A 186 22.41 -22.07 18.77
CA ARG A 186 22.64 -20.96 19.69
C ARG A 186 23.41 -21.43 20.92
N TRP A 187 24.45 -20.71 21.30
CA TRP A 187 25.25 -21.01 22.49
C TRP A 187 25.72 -19.74 23.21
N LYS A 188 26.15 -19.88 24.46
CA LYS A 188 26.71 -18.80 25.28
C LYS A 188 28.23 -18.92 25.32
N VAL A 189 28.94 -17.81 25.24
CA VAL A 189 30.39 -17.74 25.44
C VAL A 189 30.63 -17.06 26.79
N CYS A 190 31.20 -17.80 27.74
CA CYS A 190 31.62 -17.23 29.02
C CYS A 190 32.84 -16.32 28.81
N ALA A 191 32.85 -15.16 29.49
CA ALA A 191 33.88 -14.12 29.36
C ALA A 191 35.32 -14.62 29.55
N LEU A 192 35.52 -15.70 30.30
CA LEU A 192 36.83 -16.36 30.48
C LEU A 192 37.48 -16.79 29.16
N MET A 193 36.70 -17.13 28.13
CA MET A 193 37.22 -17.53 26.81
C MET A 193 37.45 -16.33 25.87
N GLN A 194 36.86 -15.17 26.17
CA GLN A 194 36.93 -13.97 25.33
C GLN A 194 38.28 -13.26 25.47
N VAL A 195 38.91 -13.38 26.64
CA VAL A 195 40.27 -12.89 26.91
C VAL A 195 41.32 -13.59 26.03
N LEU A 196 41.12 -14.85 25.66
CA LEU A 196 42.03 -15.59 24.79
C LEU A 196 41.91 -15.17 23.30
N LEU A 197 40.72 -14.76 22.86
CA LEU A 197 40.49 -14.31 21.49
C LEU A 197 40.87 -12.84 21.27
N SER A 198 40.82 -11.97 22.29
CA SER A 198 41.36 -10.61 22.19
C SER A 198 42.90 -10.57 22.26
N GLN A 199 43.53 -11.54 22.91
CA GLN A 199 44.99 -11.63 23.01
C GLN A 199 45.71 -11.93 21.68
N SER A 200 45.02 -12.47 20.67
CA SER A 200 45.59 -12.60 19.31
C SER A 200 45.62 -11.28 18.53
N CYS A 201 44.86 -10.26 18.95
CA CYS A 201 44.91 -8.92 18.35
C CYS A 201 45.95 -8.02 19.06
N SER A 202 46.22 -8.25 20.35
CA SER A 202 47.23 -7.51 21.13
C SER A 202 48.68 -7.80 20.69
N ALA A 203 48.93 -8.92 20.01
CA ALA A 203 50.26 -9.29 19.55
C ALA A 203 50.77 -8.44 18.37
N LEU A 204 49.90 -7.74 17.62
CA LEU A 204 50.32 -6.80 16.57
C LEU A 204 50.57 -5.37 17.06
N ALA A 205 50.01 -4.97 18.21
CA ALA A 205 50.19 -3.61 18.75
C ALA A 205 51.51 -3.42 19.52
N CYS A 206 52.27 -4.49 19.78
CA CYS A 206 53.53 -4.44 20.52
C CYS A 206 54.80 -4.28 19.65
N ARG A 207 54.67 -4.00 18.35
CA ARG A 207 55.81 -3.65 17.46
C ARG A 207 55.80 -2.19 16.99
N LEU A 208 55.37 -1.26 17.85
CA LEU A 208 55.57 0.17 17.60
C LEU A 208 56.56 0.72 18.63
N PRO A 209 57.63 1.41 18.19
CA PRO A 209 58.66 1.92 19.08
C PRO A 209 58.11 2.94 20.08
N SER A 210 58.78 3.04 21.22
CA SER A 210 58.41 3.77 22.44
C SER A 210 58.01 5.24 22.25
N SER A 211 58.34 5.82 21.10
CA SER A 211 58.17 7.24 20.76
C SER A 211 56.73 7.66 20.45
N ILE A 212 55.80 6.73 20.25
CA ILE A 212 54.42 7.04 19.79
C ILE A 212 53.36 6.90 20.92
N ARG A 213 53.73 6.32 22.08
CA ARG A 213 52.78 6.07 23.19
C ARG A 213 52.22 7.31 23.90
N LEU A 214 52.74 8.51 23.64
CA LEU A 214 52.39 9.73 24.39
C LEU A 214 51.46 10.71 23.67
N LYS A 215 50.89 10.37 22.50
CA LYS A 215 49.98 11.26 21.76
C LYS A 215 48.51 10.83 21.71
N LEU A 216 48.09 9.83 22.48
CA LEU A 216 46.71 9.33 22.48
C LEU A 216 46.05 9.35 23.88
N GLN A 217 46.47 10.29 24.74
CA GLN A 217 45.76 10.62 25.99
C GLN A 217 45.46 12.12 26.12
N ARG A 218 45.15 12.78 25.00
CA ARG A 218 44.33 13.99 24.98
C ARG A 218 43.26 13.83 23.92
#